data_AF-A0A950EUQ2-F1
#
_entry.id   AF-A0A950EUQ2-F1
#
_cell.length_a   1.000
_cell.length_b   1.000
_cell.length_c   1.000
_cell.angle_alpha   90.00
_cell.angle_beta   90.00
_cell.angle_gamma   90.00
#
_symmetry.space_group_name_H-M   'P 1'
#
loop_
_entity.id
_entity.type
_entity.pdbx_description
1 polymer ?
#
loop_
_entity_poly.entity_id
_entity_poly.type
_entity_poly.pdbx_seq_one_letter_code
_entity_poly.pdbx_strand_id
1 'polypeptide(L)'
;MKLVALEIPDDPALLPGWLEGHLVNTDLAALVAELEAVHGEHPDNLSLTDILRDRRDAVLSRGLDSLPAEGLKSLLRNPRLLLELQELILTEGGPCWLSGAAEAASKQDDLGRVWNRLSDPLQQTSRAAVPPVAPPSRQVVPLARWIATFAAAAAIVLGVGVFLVERRRGGDQGATAVAASGWGWNRPGALADDLPPAVYLDRLADAAGEWFKKRPDDPIALARRISEFRQGCSVLILSPHKPLSAQDRAWLVEKCRAWAAKLDAHLAALEAGASAAKVRDDADATINKLIEALRDRAKVLA
;
A
#
# COMPACT_ATOMS: atom_id res chain seq x y z
N MET A 1 -4.83 8.82 18.90
CA MET A 1 -3.70 8.33 18.09
C MET A 1 -2.80 7.54 19.02
N LYS A 2 -2.44 6.33 18.61
CA LYS A 2 -1.41 5.54 19.28
C LYS A 2 -0.11 5.85 18.55
N LEU A 3 0.92 6.31 19.27
CA LEU A 3 2.24 6.61 18.68
C LEU A 3 3.06 5.32 18.75
N VAL A 4 3.40 4.76 17.59
CA VAL A 4 4.18 3.52 17.47
C VAL A 4 5.61 3.74 17.97
N ALA A 5 6.19 4.93 17.74
CA ALA A 5 7.52 5.29 18.22
C ALA A 5 7.60 5.39 19.75
N LEU A 6 6.47 5.58 20.46
CA LEU A 6 6.44 5.52 21.93
C LEU A 6 6.43 4.09 22.48
N GLU A 7 6.31 3.08 21.62
CA GLU A 7 6.36 1.66 21.99
C GLU A 7 7.72 1.02 21.68
N ILE A 8 8.73 1.83 21.29
CA ILE A 8 10.10 1.35 21.11
C ILE A 8 10.59 0.78 22.44
N PRO A 9 11.05 -0.49 22.49
CA PRO A 9 11.56 -1.07 23.73
C PRO A 9 12.78 -0.32 24.25
N ASP A 10 12.79 -0.01 25.54
CA ASP A 10 13.97 0.54 26.22
C ASP A 10 15.11 -0.49 26.32
N ASP A 11 14.77 -1.78 26.32
CA ASP A 11 15.74 -2.87 26.33
C ASP A 11 16.28 -3.14 24.91
N PRO A 12 17.59 -2.91 24.66
CA PRO A 12 18.19 -3.11 23.35
C PRO A 12 18.15 -4.57 22.86
N ALA A 13 17.98 -5.55 23.76
CA ALA A 13 17.86 -6.96 23.38
C ALA A 13 16.50 -7.30 22.74
N LEU A 14 15.47 -6.48 23.00
CA LEU A 14 14.12 -6.67 22.45
C LEU A 14 13.90 -5.89 21.14
N LEU A 15 14.80 -4.95 20.83
CA LEU A 15 14.69 -4.07 19.67
C LEU A 15 14.69 -4.81 18.32
N PRO A 16 15.55 -5.83 18.09
CA PRO A 16 15.57 -6.53 16.80
C PRO A 16 14.22 -7.19 16.49
N GLY A 17 13.70 -8.04 17.38
CA GLY A 17 12.43 -8.73 17.18
C GLY A 17 11.23 -7.78 17.10
N TRP A 18 11.27 -6.65 17.83
CA TRP A 18 10.25 -5.61 17.70
C TRP A 18 10.26 -4.96 16.31
N LEU A 19 11.44 -4.57 15.80
CA LEU A 19 11.57 -3.92 14.50
C LEU A 19 11.28 -4.89 13.34
N GLU A 20 11.68 -6.16 13.48
CA GLU A 20 11.33 -7.23 12.53
C GLU A 20 9.82 -7.35 12.35
N GLY A 21 9.05 -7.28 13.44
CA GLY A 21 7.58 -7.31 13.39
C GLY A 21 6.98 -6.20 12.53
N HIS A 22 7.57 -5.01 12.55
CA HIS A 22 7.17 -3.89 11.69
C HIS A 22 7.67 -4.05 10.25
N LEU A 23 8.88 -4.57 10.04
CA LEU A 23 9.44 -4.79 8.70
C LEU A 23 8.64 -5.82 7.89
N VAL A 24 8.02 -6.80 8.54
CA VAL A 24 7.21 -7.83 7.87
C VAL A 24 5.72 -7.50 7.80
N ASN A 25 5.29 -6.37 8.37
CA ASN A 25 3.90 -5.95 8.42
C ASN A 25 3.67 -4.62 7.66
N THR A 26 2.40 -4.25 7.49
CA THR A 26 2.00 -3.10 6.67
C THR A 26 2.06 -1.76 7.41
N ASP A 27 2.45 -1.75 8.69
CA ASP A 27 2.45 -0.56 9.54
C ASP A 27 3.79 0.20 9.56
N LEU A 28 4.82 -0.29 8.86
CA LEU A 28 6.15 0.33 8.81
C LEU A 28 6.10 1.80 8.37
N ALA A 29 5.23 2.15 7.42
CA ALA A 29 5.10 3.52 6.93
C ALA A 29 4.66 4.51 8.03
N ALA A 30 3.85 4.07 8.99
CA ALA A 30 3.45 4.90 10.12
C ALA A 30 4.61 5.12 11.09
N LEU A 31 5.37 4.06 11.40
CA LEU A 31 6.57 4.15 12.24
C LEU A 31 7.63 5.07 11.62
N VAL A 32 7.87 4.96 10.31
CA VAL A 32 8.83 5.81 9.59
C VAL A 32 8.42 7.29 9.69
N ALA A 33 7.15 7.61 9.44
CA ALA A 33 6.66 8.98 9.53
C ALA A 33 6.81 9.57 10.95
N GLU A 34 6.58 8.78 11.99
CA GLU A 34 6.79 9.20 13.37
C GLU A 34 8.27 9.44 13.69
N LEU A 35 9.16 8.54 13.26
CA LEU A 35 10.60 8.68 13.46
C LEU A 35 11.18 9.87 12.68
N GLU A 36 10.69 10.12 11.45
CA GLU A 36 11.07 11.29 10.66
C GLU A 36 10.65 12.60 11.35
N ALA A 37 9.48 12.62 12.01
CA ALA A 37 9.04 13.79 12.77
C ALA A 37 9.91 14.06 14.01
N VAL A 38 10.49 13.01 14.61
CA VAL A 38 11.37 13.12 15.80
C VAL A 38 12.80 13.50 15.42
N HIS A 39 13.34 12.91 14.37
CA HIS A 39 14.73 13.09 13.97
C HIS A 39 14.93 14.21 12.93
N GLY A 40 13.89 14.63 12.22
CA GLY A 40 13.98 15.63 11.16
C GLY A 40 14.70 15.12 9.91
N GLU A 41 14.73 15.92 8.84
CA GLU A 41 15.46 15.57 7.62
C GLU A 41 16.97 15.54 7.90
N HIS A 42 17.56 14.34 7.87
CA HIS A 42 18.99 14.14 8.00
C HIS A 42 19.66 14.14 6.61
N PRO A 43 20.68 14.99 6.38
CA PRO A 43 21.45 15.02 5.14
C PRO A 43 22.52 13.93 5.06
N ASP A 44 22.54 12.98 5.98
CA ASP A 44 23.55 11.93 5.99
C ASP A 44 23.39 11.04 4.76
N ASN A 45 24.41 11.03 3.89
CA ASN A 45 24.57 10.13 2.75
C ASN A 45 24.80 8.66 3.18
N LEU A 46 24.21 8.25 4.30
CA LEU A 46 24.34 6.92 4.84
C LEU A 46 23.44 5.98 4.02
N SER A 47 24.03 5.01 3.33
CA SER A 47 23.25 4.03 2.57
C SER A 47 22.93 2.80 3.42
N LEU A 48 21.90 2.06 3.04
CA LEU A 48 21.60 0.76 3.64
C LEU A 48 22.80 -0.20 3.54
N THR A 49 23.55 -0.13 2.44
CA THR A 49 24.77 -0.94 2.24
C THR A 49 25.85 -0.61 3.27
N ASP A 50 26.00 0.67 3.65
CA ASP A 50 26.98 1.09 4.66
C ASP A 50 26.62 0.65 6.08
N ILE A 51 25.32 0.47 6.36
CA ILE A 51 24.81 -0.04 7.64
C ILE A 51 24.94 -1.56 7.70
N LEU A 52 24.51 -2.26 6.65
CA LEU A 52 24.51 -3.73 6.61
C LEU A 52 25.93 -4.30 6.41
N ARG A 53 26.80 -3.61 5.67
CA ARG A 53 28.18 -4.00 5.36
C ARG A 53 28.27 -5.47 4.92
N ASP A 54 29.18 -6.23 5.54
CA ASP A 54 29.42 -7.66 5.36
C ASP A 54 28.33 -8.55 5.99
N ARG A 55 27.35 -7.96 6.69
CA ARG A 55 26.30 -8.69 7.42
C ARG A 55 24.99 -8.80 6.65
N ARG A 56 24.90 -8.28 5.43
CA ARG A 56 23.70 -8.36 4.58
C ARG A 56 23.13 -9.79 4.53
N ASP A 57 23.95 -10.77 4.20
CA ASP A 57 23.50 -12.17 4.06
C ASP A 57 23.08 -12.76 5.42
N ALA A 58 23.74 -12.35 6.50
CA ALA A 58 23.36 -12.74 7.85
C ALA A 58 22.00 -12.15 8.25
N VAL A 59 21.72 -10.90 7.88
CA VAL A 59 20.42 -10.25 8.12
C VAL A 59 19.33 -10.94 7.31
N LEU A 60 19.58 -11.24 6.03
CA LEU A 60 18.61 -11.93 5.19
C LEU A 60 18.30 -13.36 5.65
N SER A 61 19.27 -14.06 6.25
CA SER A 61 19.12 -15.46 6.67
C SER A 61 18.75 -15.66 8.14
N ARG A 62 19.07 -14.70 9.02
CA ARG A 62 18.91 -14.84 10.49
C ARG A 62 18.20 -13.67 11.17
N GLY A 63 17.78 -12.64 10.43
CA GLY A 63 17.11 -11.48 11.02
C GLY A 63 18.07 -10.38 11.51
N LEU A 64 17.47 -9.33 12.09
CA LEU A 64 18.12 -8.17 12.67
C LEU A 64 18.98 -8.48 13.89
N ASP A 65 18.79 -9.62 14.55
CA ASP A 65 19.67 -10.10 15.64
C ASP A 65 21.13 -10.23 15.20
N SER A 66 21.38 -10.37 13.89
CA SER A 66 22.73 -10.40 13.34
C SER A 66 23.39 -9.03 13.19
N LEU A 67 22.62 -7.94 13.30
CA LEU A 67 23.07 -6.56 13.18
C LEU A 67 23.51 -6.03 14.55
N PRO A 68 24.66 -5.34 14.66
CA PRO A 68 25.07 -4.76 15.94
C PRO A 68 24.13 -3.61 16.34
N ALA A 69 24.05 -3.33 17.64
CA ALA A 69 23.18 -2.29 18.19
C ALA A 69 23.38 -0.91 17.54
N GLU A 70 24.60 -0.56 17.16
CA GLU A 70 24.87 0.71 16.45
C GLU A 70 24.25 0.74 15.05
N GLY A 71 24.20 -0.40 14.34
CA GLY A 71 23.51 -0.51 13.06
C GLY A 71 21.99 -0.32 13.22
N LEU A 72 21.41 -0.91 14.27
CA LEU A 72 19.98 -0.73 14.58
C LEU A 72 19.64 0.72 14.93
N LYS A 73 20.47 1.37 15.76
CA LYS A 73 20.31 2.80 16.07
C LYS A 73 20.43 3.68 14.82
N SER A 74 21.37 3.36 13.93
CA SER A 74 21.52 4.05 12.66
C SER A 74 20.28 3.92 11.77
N LEU A 75 19.62 2.75 11.74
CA LEU A 75 18.36 2.57 11.02
C LEU A 75 17.22 3.40 11.62
N LEU A 76 17.10 3.45 12.95
CA LEU A 76 16.06 4.26 13.61
C LEU A 76 16.27 5.77 13.42
N ARG A 77 17.53 6.22 13.37
CA ARG A 77 17.89 7.62 13.10
C ARG A 77 17.75 8.00 11.62
N ASN A 78 17.79 7.02 10.72
CA ASN A 78 17.62 7.19 9.28
C ASN A 78 16.43 6.34 8.81
N PRO A 79 15.20 6.70 9.23
CA PRO A 79 14.03 5.83 9.12
C PRO A 79 13.64 5.47 7.68
N ARG A 80 14.06 6.26 6.67
CA ARG A 80 13.88 5.89 5.25
C ARG A 80 14.60 4.59 4.88
N LEU A 81 15.74 4.30 5.52
CA LEU A 81 16.50 3.07 5.27
C LEU A 81 15.75 1.81 5.75
N LEU A 82 14.76 1.96 6.64
CA LEU A 82 13.87 0.86 7.02
C LEU A 82 12.98 0.42 5.85
N LEU A 83 12.56 1.35 4.99
CA LEU A 83 11.76 1.03 3.79
C LEU A 83 12.62 0.29 2.76
N GLU A 84 13.86 0.74 2.55
CA GLU A 84 14.82 0.05 1.68
C GLU A 84 15.13 -1.37 2.21
N LEU A 85 15.27 -1.50 3.53
CA LEU A 85 15.48 -2.79 4.17
C LEU A 85 14.27 -3.72 4.01
N GLN A 86 13.05 -3.19 4.14
CA GLN A 86 11.84 -3.96 3.87
C GLN A 86 11.79 -4.45 2.41
N GLU A 87 12.08 -3.58 1.43
CA GLU A 87 12.13 -3.99 0.02
C GLU A 87 13.16 -5.12 -0.19
N LEU A 88 14.34 -4.98 0.40
CA LEU A 88 15.40 -5.98 0.34
C LEU A 88 14.98 -7.31 0.98
N ILE A 89 14.32 -7.28 2.14
CA ILE A 89 13.81 -8.49 2.82
C ILE A 89 12.66 -9.14 2.03
N LEU A 90 11.75 -8.36 1.46
CA LEU A 90 10.64 -8.89 0.68
C LEU A 90 11.11 -9.52 -0.63
N THR A 91 12.23 -9.05 -1.18
CA THR A 91 12.78 -9.55 -2.45
C THR A 91 13.78 -10.70 -2.26
N GLU A 92 14.61 -10.65 -1.22
CA GLU A 92 15.75 -11.57 -1.03
C GLU A 92 15.77 -12.25 0.36
N GLY A 93 14.79 -11.98 1.22
CA GLY A 93 14.72 -12.50 2.58
C GLY A 93 14.52 -14.01 2.64
N GLY A 94 15.23 -14.63 3.57
CA GLY A 94 15.14 -16.06 3.85
C GLY A 94 13.94 -16.44 4.74
N PRO A 95 13.75 -17.74 5.01
CA PRO A 95 12.59 -18.26 5.74
C PRO A 95 12.37 -17.70 7.15
N CYS A 96 13.41 -17.18 7.82
CA CYS A 96 13.28 -16.58 9.15
C CYS A 96 12.31 -15.40 9.18
N TRP A 97 12.22 -14.62 8.10
CA TRP A 97 11.32 -13.48 7.97
C TRP A 97 9.85 -13.90 7.81
N LEU A 98 9.59 -15.09 7.26
CA LEU A 98 8.24 -15.65 7.16
C LEU A 98 7.74 -16.16 8.51
N SER A 99 8.64 -16.68 9.36
CA SER A 99 8.31 -17.12 10.72
C SER A 99 7.93 -15.94 11.63
N GLY A 100 8.65 -14.82 11.53
CA GLY A 100 8.31 -13.58 12.24
C GLY A 100 6.98 -12.97 11.80
N ALA A 101 6.64 -13.06 10.50
CA ALA A 101 5.33 -12.62 9.99
C ALA A 101 4.18 -13.47 10.55
N ALA A 102 4.37 -14.80 10.67
CA ALA A 102 3.39 -15.70 11.26
C ALA A 102 3.20 -15.48 12.77
N GLU A 103 4.27 -15.12 13.48
CA GLU A 103 4.21 -14.84 14.92
C GLU A 103 3.63 -13.44 15.23
N ALA A 104 3.96 -12.42 14.42
CA ALA A 104 3.34 -11.09 14.49
C ALA A 104 1.84 -11.15 14.16
N ALA A 105 1.47 -11.94 13.14
CA ALA A 105 0.09 -12.29 12.83
C ALA A 105 -0.63 -12.98 14.01
N SER A 106 0.08 -13.77 14.83
CA SER A 106 -0.50 -14.43 16.01
C SER A 106 -0.67 -13.50 17.22
N LYS A 107 0.19 -12.48 17.38
CA LYS A 107 0.09 -11.47 18.45
C LYS A 107 -0.96 -10.39 18.16
N GLN A 108 -1.29 -10.16 16.89
CA GLN A 108 -2.49 -9.40 16.51
C GLN A 108 -3.72 -10.32 16.61
N ASP A 109 -4.39 -10.25 17.77
CA ASP A 109 -5.58 -11.00 18.19
C ASP A 109 -6.87 -10.72 17.35
N ASP A 110 -6.71 -10.42 16.06
CA ASP A 110 -7.78 -10.32 15.06
C ASP A 110 -7.79 -11.50 14.08
N LEU A 111 -6.66 -12.21 13.90
CA LEU A 111 -6.58 -13.33 12.97
C LEU A 111 -7.23 -14.62 13.50
N GLY A 112 -7.27 -14.84 14.81
CA GLY A 112 -8.00 -15.97 15.41
C GLY A 112 -9.51 -15.93 15.17
N ARG A 113 -10.11 -14.73 15.11
CA ARG A 113 -11.54 -14.56 14.78
C ARG A 113 -11.84 -14.83 13.30
N VAL A 114 -10.93 -14.44 12.42
CA VAL A 114 -11.03 -14.69 10.97
C VAL A 114 -10.83 -16.17 10.67
N TRP A 115 -9.86 -16.82 11.33
CA TRP A 115 -9.56 -18.23 11.10
C TRP A 115 -10.59 -19.17 11.71
N ASN A 116 -11.15 -18.87 12.88
CA ASN A 116 -12.29 -19.61 13.43
C ASN A 116 -13.56 -19.46 12.56
N ARG A 117 -13.78 -18.31 11.92
CA ARG A 117 -14.88 -18.12 10.95
C ARG A 117 -14.68 -18.88 9.64
N LEU A 118 -13.44 -19.13 9.23
CA LEU A 118 -13.12 -19.92 8.03
C LEU A 118 -13.09 -21.44 8.32
N SER A 119 -12.94 -21.83 9.59
CA SER A 119 -12.92 -23.25 10.02
C SER A 119 -14.32 -23.86 10.17
N ASP A 120 -15.31 -23.06 10.57
CA ASP A 120 -16.71 -23.49 10.77
C ASP A 120 -17.40 -24.02 9.49
N PRO A 121 -17.24 -23.37 8.31
CA PRO A 121 -17.82 -23.87 7.06
C PRO A 121 -17.15 -25.14 6.52
N LEU A 122 -15.86 -25.33 6.81
CA LEU A 122 -15.10 -26.48 6.32
C LEU A 122 -15.45 -27.78 7.06
N GLN A 123 -15.86 -27.71 8.34
CA GLN A 123 -16.33 -28.88 9.08
C GLN A 123 -17.78 -29.28 8.72
N GLN A 124 -18.63 -28.33 8.33
CA GLN A 124 -19.99 -28.64 7.85
C GLN A 124 -20.01 -29.30 6.46
N THR A 125 -18.96 -29.10 5.66
CA THR A 125 -18.88 -29.70 4.31
C THR A 125 -18.61 -31.22 4.35
N SER A 126 -18.11 -31.76 5.48
CA SER A 126 -17.84 -33.21 5.62
C SER A 126 -19.00 -34.06 6.16
N ARG A 127 -20.20 -33.51 6.36
CA ARG A 127 -21.35 -34.31 6.89
C ARG A 127 -22.66 -34.23 6.10
N ALA A 128 -22.63 -33.69 4.88
CA ALA A 128 -23.78 -33.83 3.98
C ALA A 128 -23.79 -35.23 3.35
N ALA A 129 -24.72 -36.06 3.82
CA ALA A 129 -24.98 -37.40 3.30
C ALA A 129 -25.30 -37.37 1.80
N VAL A 130 -24.61 -38.23 1.04
CA VAL A 130 -24.74 -38.40 -0.41
C VAL A 130 -26.08 -39.09 -0.75
N PRO A 131 -26.96 -38.52 -1.61
CA PRO A 131 -28.08 -39.25 -2.20
C PRO A 131 -27.63 -40.12 -3.39
N PRO A 132 -28.37 -41.19 -3.74
CA PRO A 132 -27.86 -42.29 -4.56
C PRO A 132 -27.68 -41.93 -6.04
N VAL A 133 -26.56 -42.40 -6.59
CA VAL A 133 -26.09 -42.23 -7.97
C VAL A 133 -26.83 -43.20 -8.92
N ALA A 134 -27.36 -42.68 -10.02
CA ALA A 134 -27.75 -43.48 -11.20
C ALA A 134 -26.58 -43.57 -12.21
N PRO A 135 -26.35 -44.72 -12.87
CA PRO A 135 -25.12 -44.96 -13.63
C PRO A 135 -25.24 -44.51 -15.10
N PRO A 136 -24.21 -43.84 -15.67
CA PRO A 136 -24.00 -43.83 -17.11
C PRO A 136 -23.02 -44.93 -17.55
N SER A 137 -23.28 -45.43 -18.76
CA SER A 137 -22.73 -46.62 -19.40
C SER A 137 -21.24 -46.59 -19.71
N ARG A 138 -20.60 -47.75 -19.57
CA ARG A 138 -19.21 -48.06 -19.94
C ARG A 138 -18.93 -47.81 -21.43
N GLN A 139 -17.87 -47.07 -21.72
CA GLN A 139 -17.08 -47.23 -22.94
C GLN A 139 -15.60 -47.36 -22.57
N VAL A 140 -14.92 -48.28 -23.26
CA VAL A 140 -13.69 -48.96 -22.84
C VAL A 140 -12.62 -48.70 -23.91
N VAL A 141 -11.56 -47.94 -23.53
CA VAL A 141 -10.16 -47.81 -24.06
C VAL A 141 -9.91 -47.54 -25.57
N PRO A 142 -8.68 -47.15 -26.05
CA PRO A 142 -7.37 -47.16 -25.39
C PRO A 142 -6.45 -45.90 -25.49
N LEU A 143 -5.42 -46.01 -24.65
CA LEU A 143 -4.18 -45.27 -24.47
C LEU A 143 -3.32 -45.16 -25.75
N ALA A 144 -3.09 -43.94 -26.25
CA ALA A 144 -1.97 -43.52 -27.11
C ALA A 144 -2.17 -42.02 -27.48
N ARG A 145 -1.21 -41.10 -27.58
CA ARG A 145 0.25 -41.01 -27.44
C ARG A 145 0.60 -39.57 -27.92
N TRP A 146 1.76 -39.02 -27.53
CA TRP A 146 2.46 -37.80 -28.04
C TRP A 146 2.07 -36.46 -27.39
N ILE A 147 2.94 -35.80 -26.60
CA ILE A 147 4.18 -35.07 -26.96
C ILE A 147 3.90 -33.86 -27.87
N ALA A 148 3.97 -32.65 -27.30
CA ALA A 148 4.30 -31.40 -28.00
C ALA A 148 4.71 -30.30 -26.99
N THR A 149 5.74 -30.55 -26.18
CA THR A 149 6.59 -29.50 -25.62
C THR A 149 7.60 -29.11 -26.69
N PHE A 150 7.57 -27.86 -27.20
CA PHE A 150 8.69 -27.08 -27.79
C PHE A 150 8.17 -25.89 -28.65
N ALA A 151 7.32 -25.02 -28.09
CA ALA A 151 6.94 -23.77 -28.77
C ALA A 151 6.77 -22.54 -27.86
N ALA A 152 7.18 -22.60 -26.59
CA ALA A 152 6.99 -21.50 -25.63
C ALA A 152 8.22 -20.62 -25.38
N ALA A 153 9.41 -21.00 -25.87
CA ALA A 153 10.66 -20.29 -25.55
C ALA A 153 10.96 -19.07 -26.45
N ALA A 154 10.42 -19.02 -27.68
CA ALA A 154 10.75 -17.93 -28.62
C ALA A 154 9.93 -16.64 -28.39
N ALA A 155 8.72 -16.75 -27.82
CA ALA A 155 7.86 -15.58 -27.54
C ALA A 155 8.35 -14.76 -26.34
N ILE A 156 9.01 -15.40 -25.36
CA ILE A 156 9.51 -14.75 -24.15
C ILE A 156 10.75 -13.90 -24.46
N VAL A 157 11.64 -14.36 -25.34
CA VAL A 157 12.86 -13.62 -25.69
C VAL A 157 12.56 -12.37 -26.53
N LEU A 158 11.55 -12.42 -27.42
CA LEU A 158 11.13 -11.24 -28.19
C LEU A 158 10.39 -10.21 -27.32
N GLY A 159 9.58 -10.65 -26.35
CA GLY A 159 8.91 -9.76 -25.40
C GLY A 159 9.90 -9.01 -24.48
N VAL A 160 10.91 -9.70 -23.98
CA VAL A 160 11.96 -9.08 -23.13
C VAL A 160 12.86 -8.14 -23.95
N GLY A 161 13.15 -8.46 -25.22
CA GLY A 161 13.93 -7.60 -26.10
C GLY A 161 13.26 -6.25 -26.40
N VAL A 162 11.95 -6.26 -26.70
CA VAL A 162 11.19 -5.03 -26.97
C VAL A 162 11.05 -4.19 -25.69
N PHE A 163 10.76 -4.83 -24.55
CA PHE A 163 10.63 -4.17 -23.26
C PHE A 163 11.93 -3.49 -22.79
N LEU A 164 13.09 -4.11 -23.04
CA LEU A 164 14.39 -3.53 -22.68
C LEU A 164 14.83 -2.40 -23.64
N VAL A 165 14.41 -2.43 -24.90
CA VAL A 165 14.69 -1.36 -25.89
C VAL A 165 13.81 -0.13 -25.65
N GLU A 166 12.55 -0.30 -25.24
CA GLU A 166 11.68 0.81 -24.82
C GLU A 166 12.20 1.46 -23.53
N ARG A 167 12.73 0.68 -22.58
CA ARG A 167 13.33 1.23 -21.34
C ARG A 167 14.60 2.04 -21.59
N ARG A 168 15.35 1.77 -22.66
CA ARG A 168 16.54 2.56 -23.04
C ARG A 168 16.23 3.85 -23.80
N ARG A 169 15.03 4.00 -24.38
CA ARG A 169 14.61 5.24 -25.06
C ARG A 169 14.04 6.31 -24.13
N GLY A 170 13.74 5.98 -22.87
CA GLY A 170 13.22 6.91 -21.87
C GLY A 170 14.28 7.56 -20.96
N GLY A 171 15.56 7.42 -21.25
CA GLY A 171 16.63 7.98 -20.43
C GLY A 171 16.89 9.45 -20.74
N ASP A 172 16.22 10.37 -20.02
CA ASP A 172 16.84 11.65 -19.59
C ASP A 172 16.06 12.47 -18.53
N GLN A 173 15.46 11.84 -17.50
CA GLN A 173 15.08 12.56 -16.29
C GLN A 173 15.50 11.78 -15.04
N GLY A 174 16.59 12.24 -14.43
CA GLY A 174 17.13 11.72 -13.19
C GLY A 174 16.39 12.24 -11.94
N ALA A 175 16.78 11.63 -10.81
CA ALA A 175 16.44 11.96 -9.42
C ALA A 175 15.02 11.57 -8.95
N THR A 176 14.97 10.43 -8.24
CA THR A 176 14.24 10.22 -6.98
C THR A 176 13.08 11.17 -6.68
N ALA A 177 11.92 10.87 -7.25
CA ALA A 177 10.64 11.13 -6.62
C ALA A 177 9.92 9.79 -6.59
N VAL A 178 9.46 9.36 -5.41
CA VAL A 178 8.26 8.51 -5.34
C VAL A 178 7.28 9.21 -6.26
N ALA A 179 6.91 8.58 -7.39
CA ALA A 179 6.09 9.24 -8.40
C ALA A 179 4.76 9.61 -7.75
N ALA A 180 4.68 10.82 -7.21
CA ALA A 180 3.45 11.43 -6.81
C ALA A 180 2.58 11.37 -8.06
N SER A 181 1.47 10.64 -7.98
CA SER A 181 0.50 10.53 -9.04
C SER A 181 0.32 11.92 -9.66
N GLY A 182 0.67 12.12 -10.93
CA GLY A 182 0.72 13.48 -11.55
C GLY A 182 -0.66 14.16 -11.74
N TRP A 183 -1.66 13.74 -10.97
CA TRP A 183 -3.07 14.09 -11.11
C TRP A 183 -3.73 14.35 -9.76
N GLY A 184 -4.88 15.04 -9.81
CA GLY A 184 -5.62 15.45 -8.61
C GLY A 184 -4.77 16.32 -7.68
N TRP A 185 -4.83 16.04 -6.38
CA TRP A 185 -4.12 16.80 -5.35
C TRP A 185 -2.65 16.40 -5.16
N ASN A 186 -2.22 15.28 -5.76
CA ASN A 186 -0.82 14.83 -5.72
C ASN A 186 0.07 15.57 -6.74
N ARG A 187 -0.52 16.37 -7.63
CA ARG A 187 0.23 17.16 -8.61
C ARG A 187 0.96 18.35 -7.95
N PRO A 188 2.20 18.65 -8.34
CA PRO A 188 2.86 19.90 -7.95
C PRO A 188 2.00 21.13 -8.24
N GLY A 189 1.85 22.02 -7.26
CA GLY A 189 1.04 23.23 -7.40
C GLY A 189 -0.48 23.01 -7.40
N ALA A 190 -0.96 21.82 -7.02
CA ALA A 190 -2.40 21.59 -6.83
C ALA A 190 -2.98 22.46 -5.70
N LEU A 191 -2.18 22.76 -4.67
CA LEU A 191 -2.56 23.60 -3.53
C LEU A 191 -1.91 24.98 -3.68
N ALA A 192 -2.61 25.91 -4.34
CA ALA A 192 -2.13 27.28 -4.50
C ALA A 192 -2.36 28.09 -3.22
N ASP A 193 -1.33 28.78 -2.75
CA ASP A 193 -1.33 29.52 -1.49
C ASP A 193 -1.95 30.93 -1.59
N ASP A 194 -2.13 31.45 -2.79
CA ASP A 194 -2.45 32.84 -3.11
C ASP A 194 -3.88 33.05 -3.65
N LEU A 195 -4.76 32.06 -3.47
CA LEU A 195 -6.15 32.13 -3.93
C LEU A 195 -7.10 32.65 -2.85
N PRO A 196 -8.20 33.33 -3.23
CA PRO A 196 -9.33 33.55 -2.33
C PRO A 196 -9.91 32.22 -1.80
N PRO A 197 -10.43 32.15 -0.56
CA PRO A 197 -10.87 30.90 0.06
C PRO A 197 -11.88 30.09 -0.78
N ALA A 198 -12.90 30.75 -1.33
CA ALA A 198 -13.90 30.11 -2.18
C ALA A 198 -13.29 29.52 -3.46
N VAL A 199 -12.45 30.30 -4.15
CA VAL A 199 -11.76 29.88 -5.38
C VAL A 199 -10.79 28.73 -5.10
N TYR A 200 -10.14 28.74 -3.94
CA TYR A 200 -9.29 27.64 -3.48
C TYR A 200 -10.08 26.33 -3.35
N LEU A 201 -11.25 26.35 -2.68
CA LEU A 201 -12.08 25.16 -2.51
C LEU A 201 -12.67 24.65 -3.84
N ASP A 202 -13.09 25.54 -4.74
CA ASP A 202 -13.55 25.15 -6.07
C ASP A 202 -12.43 24.48 -6.88
N ARG A 203 -11.21 25.01 -6.81
CA ARG A 203 -10.05 24.39 -7.47
C ARG A 203 -9.73 23.00 -6.91
N LEU A 204 -9.89 22.80 -5.60
CA LEU A 204 -9.76 21.45 -5.02
C LEU A 204 -10.85 20.51 -5.53
N ALA A 205 -12.08 20.99 -5.69
CA ALA A 205 -13.18 20.21 -6.23
C ALA A 205 -12.93 19.81 -7.70
N ASP A 206 -12.40 20.72 -8.51
CA ASP A 206 -12.05 20.43 -9.90
C ASP A 206 -10.89 19.43 -10.01
N ALA A 207 -9.89 19.54 -9.13
CA ALA A 207 -8.80 18.57 -9.04
C ALA A 207 -9.32 17.18 -8.64
N ALA A 208 -10.27 17.09 -7.70
CA ALA A 208 -10.95 15.84 -7.38
C ALA A 208 -11.74 15.27 -8.58
N GLY A 209 -12.37 16.15 -9.38
CA GLY A 209 -13.07 15.79 -10.61
C GLY A 209 -12.21 15.07 -11.65
N GLU A 210 -10.88 15.20 -11.58
CA GLU A 210 -9.97 14.43 -12.42
C GLU A 210 -10.06 12.92 -12.22
N TRP A 211 -10.63 12.46 -11.09
CA TRP A 211 -10.99 11.07 -10.85
C TRP A 211 -11.67 10.46 -12.09
N PHE A 212 -12.69 11.14 -12.62
CA PHE A 212 -13.54 10.66 -13.72
C PHE A 212 -12.87 10.68 -15.10
N LYS A 213 -11.67 11.27 -15.25
CA LYS A 213 -10.93 11.28 -16.52
C LYS A 213 -10.38 9.90 -16.90
N LYS A 214 -10.26 8.99 -15.94
CA LYS A 214 -9.85 7.60 -16.17
C LYS A 214 -10.80 6.66 -15.43
N ARG A 215 -11.34 5.69 -16.14
CA ARG A 215 -12.30 4.71 -15.61
C ARG A 215 -11.74 3.30 -15.79
N PRO A 216 -10.89 2.81 -14.86
CA PRO A 216 -10.38 1.45 -14.94
C PRO A 216 -11.52 0.43 -14.77
N ASP A 217 -11.46 -0.65 -15.56
CA ASP A 217 -12.40 -1.78 -15.49
C ASP A 217 -11.80 -3.01 -14.79
N ASP A 218 -10.47 -3.05 -14.67
CA ASP A 218 -9.72 -4.11 -14.00
C ASP A 218 -9.59 -3.81 -12.49
N PRO A 219 -9.76 -4.83 -11.60
CA PRO A 219 -9.67 -4.65 -10.16
C PRO A 219 -8.35 -4.05 -9.67
N ILE A 220 -7.20 -4.43 -10.25
CA ILE A 220 -5.87 -3.94 -9.83
C ILE A 220 -5.72 -2.47 -10.25
N ALA A 221 -6.11 -2.15 -11.48
CA ALA A 221 -6.08 -0.78 -11.98
C ALA A 221 -7.02 0.15 -11.18
N LEU A 222 -8.18 -0.35 -10.77
CA LEU A 222 -9.12 0.37 -9.90
C LEU A 222 -8.56 0.58 -8.49
N ALA A 223 -8.02 -0.48 -7.87
CA ALA A 223 -7.40 -0.38 -6.55
C ALA A 223 -6.27 0.66 -6.54
N ARG A 224 -5.39 0.61 -7.55
CA ARG A 224 -4.35 1.63 -7.73
C ARG A 224 -4.94 3.04 -7.81
N ARG A 225 -5.98 3.23 -8.62
CA ARG A 225 -6.62 4.55 -8.80
C ARG A 225 -7.22 5.07 -7.49
N ILE A 226 -7.87 4.21 -6.70
CA ILE A 226 -8.42 4.55 -5.38
C ILE A 226 -7.29 4.92 -4.41
N SER A 227 -6.21 4.14 -4.36
CA SER A 227 -5.04 4.42 -3.51
C SER A 227 -4.36 5.75 -3.85
N GLU A 228 -4.20 6.06 -5.14
CA GLU A 228 -3.66 7.35 -5.60
C GLU A 228 -4.55 8.52 -5.13
N PHE A 229 -5.89 8.40 -5.24
CA PHE A 229 -6.80 9.43 -4.75
C PHE A 229 -6.73 9.57 -3.21
N ARG A 230 -6.68 8.44 -2.50
CA ARG A 230 -6.53 8.39 -1.04
C ARG A 230 -5.25 9.11 -0.60
N GLN A 231 -4.12 8.88 -1.28
CA GLN A 231 -2.88 9.61 -1.02
C GLN A 231 -3.07 11.13 -1.16
N GLY A 232 -3.89 11.56 -2.12
CA GLY A 232 -4.28 12.96 -2.25
C GLY A 232 -5.00 13.49 -1.01
N CYS A 233 -5.89 12.70 -0.39
CA CYS A 233 -6.50 13.09 0.89
C CYS A 233 -5.45 13.30 1.99
N SER A 234 -4.40 12.46 2.04
CA SER A 234 -3.29 12.64 2.99
C SER A 234 -2.53 13.94 2.73
N VAL A 235 -2.29 14.30 1.46
CA VAL A 235 -1.69 15.57 1.08
C VAL A 235 -2.53 16.73 1.60
N LEU A 236 -3.86 16.70 1.44
CA LEU A 236 -4.73 17.73 2.01
C LEU A 236 -4.65 17.76 3.54
N ILE A 237 -4.78 16.61 4.22
CA ILE A 237 -4.78 16.54 5.69
C ILE A 237 -3.52 17.17 6.32
N LEU A 238 -2.36 16.99 5.69
CA LEU A 238 -1.07 17.47 6.19
C LEU A 238 -0.72 18.89 5.74
N SER A 239 -1.47 19.45 4.79
CA SER A 239 -1.15 20.75 4.20
C SER A 239 -1.61 21.93 5.08
N PRO A 240 -0.89 23.07 5.03
CA PRO A 240 -1.20 24.23 5.86
C PRO A 240 -2.50 24.93 5.44
N HIS A 241 -2.91 24.79 4.17
CA HIS A 241 -4.08 25.43 3.58
C HIS A 241 -4.15 26.94 3.86
N LYS A 242 -3.09 27.68 3.51
CA LYS A 242 -2.95 29.11 3.82
C LYS A 242 -4.15 29.98 3.43
N PRO A 243 -4.86 29.72 2.30
CA PRO A 243 -6.06 30.46 1.94
C PRO A 243 -7.23 30.32 2.91
N LEU A 244 -7.26 29.29 3.77
CA LEU A 244 -8.41 28.98 4.61
C LEU A 244 -8.24 29.50 6.04
N SER A 245 -9.36 29.93 6.63
CA SER A 245 -9.41 30.19 8.08
C SER A 245 -9.11 28.92 8.88
N ALA A 246 -8.74 29.04 10.15
CA ALA A 246 -8.51 27.87 11.01
C ALA A 246 -9.75 26.97 11.11
N GLN A 247 -10.95 27.56 11.10
CA GLN A 247 -12.22 26.82 11.14
C GLN A 247 -12.46 26.06 9.83
N ASP A 248 -12.26 26.71 8.68
CA ASP A 248 -12.44 26.08 7.37
C ASP A 248 -11.41 25.00 7.09
N ARG A 249 -10.17 25.22 7.55
CA ARG A 249 -9.11 24.20 7.51
C ARG A 249 -9.49 22.99 8.35
N ALA A 250 -9.98 23.20 9.58
CA ALA A 250 -10.40 22.10 10.45
C ALA A 250 -11.55 21.29 9.81
N TRP A 251 -12.54 21.99 9.24
CA TRP A 251 -13.62 21.36 8.49
C TRP A 251 -13.09 20.54 7.30
N LEU A 252 -12.19 21.10 6.50
CA LEU A 252 -11.62 20.41 5.32
C LEU A 252 -10.86 19.15 5.73
N VAL A 253 -10.02 19.24 6.77
CA VAL A 253 -9.25 18.11 7.31
C VAL A 253 -10.18 17.02 7.85
N GLU A 254 -11.23 17.39 8.58
CA GLU A 254 -12.24 16.44 9.08
C GLU A 254 -12.92 15.70 7.92
N LYS A 255 -13.36 16.44 6.89
CA LYS A 255 -13.98 15.85 5.70
C LYS A 255 -13.02 14.94 4.95
N CYS A 256 -11.76 15.36 4.75
CA CYS A 256 -10.75 14.54 4.08
C CYS A 256 -10.47 13.22 4.82
N ARG A 257 -10.44 13.22 6.15
CA ARG A 257 -10.32 11.99 6.95
C ARG A 257 -11.52 11.06 6.74
N ALA A 258 -12.73 11.61 6.75
CA ALA A 258 -13.94 10.82 6.52
C ALA A 258 -14.00 10.24 5.09
N TRP A 259 -13.53 10.98 4.09
CA TRP A 259 -13.43 10.49 2.71
C TRP A 259 -12.33 9.44 2.54
N ALA A 260 -11.16 9.64 3.16
CA ALA A 260 -10.09 8.65 3.17
C ALA A 260 -10.58 7.31 3.75
N ALA A 261 -11.28 7.33 4.88
CA ALA A 261 -11.85 6.11 5.48
C ALA A 261 -12.84 5.38 4.54
N LYS A 262 -13.63 6.12 3.75
CA LYS A 262 -14.52 5.51 2.75
C LYS A 262 -13.75 4.88 1.59
N LEU A 263 -12.68 5.53 1.13
CA LEU A 263 -11.80 4.99 0.09
C LEU A 263 -11.07 3.73 0.58
N ASP A 264 -10.59 3.74 1.83
CA ASP A 264 -9.99 2.57 2.48
C ASP A 264 -11.01 1.40 2.55
N ALA A 265 -12.28 1.69 2.85
CA ALA A 265 -13.35 0.69 2.83
C ALA A 265 -13.63 0.12 1.42
N HIS A 266 -13.54 0.94 0.38
CA HIS A 266 -13.67 0.48 -1.01
C HIS A 266 -12.52 -0.44 -1.43
N LEU A 267 -11.29 -0.12 -1.02
CA LEU A 267 -10.13 -1.00 -1.22
C LEU A 267 -10.33 -2.35 -0.52
N ALA A 268 -10.73 -2.33 0.75
CA ALA A 268 -11.03 -3.54 1.51
C ALA A 268 -12.14 -4.38 0.85
N ALA A 269 -13.15 -3.75 0.24
CA ALA A 269 -14.19 -4.44 -0.50
C ALA A 269 -13.64 -5.15 -1.76
N LEU A 270 -12.73 -4.51 -2.51
CA LEU A 270 -12.05 -5.15 -3.65
C LEU A 270 -11.23 -6.36 -3.21
N GLU A 271 -10.48 -6.22 -2.12
CA GLU A 271 -9.66 -7.30 -1.54
C GLU A 271 -10.53 -8.48 -1.06
N ALA A 272 -11.71 -8.19 -0.52
CA ALA A 272 -12.71 -9.19 -0.13
C ALA A 272 -13.43 -9.84 -1.33
N GLY A 273 -13.08 -9.48 -2.58
CA GLY A 273 -13.63 -10.09 -3.79
C GLY A 273 -14.90 -9.43 -4.32
N ALA A 274 -15.25 -8.21 -3.88
CA ALA A 274 -16.34 -7.46 -4.50
C ALA A 274 -16.03 -7.15 -5.97
N SER A 275 -17.06 -7.04 -6.81
CA SER A 275 -16.85 -6.76 -8.24
C SER A 275 -16.29 -5.36 -8.45
N ALA A 276 -15.29 -5.24 -9.35
CA ALA A 276 -14.67 -3.96 -9.68
C ALA A 276 -15.69 -2.93 -10.19
N ALA A 277 -16.69 -3.37 -10.96
CA ALA A 277 -17.77 -2.50 -11.42
C ALA A 277 -18.55 -1.87 -10.25
N LYS A 278 -18.93 -2.67 -9.25
CA LYS A 278 -19.67 -2.18 -8.08
C LYS A 278 -18.81 -1.24 -7.24
N VAL A 279 -17.58 -1.64 -6.91
CA VAL A 279 -16.71 -0.80 -6.08
C VAL A 279 -16.39 0.52 -6.77
N ARG A 280 -16.20 0.51 -8.09
CA ARG A 280 -16.04 1.75 -8.85
C ARG A 280 -17.25 2.65 -8.75
N ASP A 281 -18.46 2.11 -8.88
CA ASP A 281 -19.68 2.92 -8.78
C ASP A 281 -19.85 3.50 -7.37
N ASP A 282 -19.48 2.75 -6.33
CA ASP A 282 -19.47 3.21 -4.93
C ASP A 282 -18.39 4.30 -4.69
N ALA A 283 -17.22 4.15 -5.33
CA ALA A 283 -16.15 5.16 -5.32
C ALA A 283 -16.58 6.43 -6.08
N ASP A 284 -17.14 6.30 -7.28
CA ASP A 284 -17.70 7.40 -8.08
C ASP A 284 -18.73 8.20 -7.26
N ALA A 285 -19.64 7.51 -6.56
CA ALA A 285 -20.61 8.15 -5.68
C ALA A 285 -19.95 8.88 -4.50
N THR A 286 -18.87 8.32 -3.95
CA THR A 286 -18.08 8.96 -2.88
C THR A 286 -17.40 10.23 -3.37
N ILE A 287 -16.78 10.18 -4.55
CA ILE A 287 -16.09 11.33 -5.15
C ILE A 287 -17.07 12.44 -5.53
N ASN A 288 -18.25 12.10 -6.09
CA ASN A 288 -19.28 13.09 -6.39
C ASN A 288 -19.73 13.86 -5.13
N LYS A 289 -20.02 13.13 -4.03
CA LYS A 289 -20.40 13.75 -2.75
C LYS A 289 -19.30 14.63 -2.16
N LEU A 290 -18.05 14.25 -2.35
CA LEU A 290 -16.89 15.03 -1.94
C LEU A 290 -16.81 16.35 -2.71
N ILE A 291 -16.90 16.29 -4.04
CA ILE A 291 -16.86 17.46 -4.93
C ILE A 291 -17.99 18.41 -4.60
N GLU A 292 -19.20 17.89 -4.40
CA GLU A 292 -20.37 18.67 -4.00
C GLU A 292 -20.13 19.39 -2.67
N ALA A 293 -19.64 18.69 -1.65
CA ALA A 293 -19.35 19.28 -0.34
C ALA A 293 -18.30 20.41 -0.40
N LEU A 294 -17.26 20.26 -1.25
CA LEU A 294 -16.27 21.32 -1.46
C LEU A 294 -16.90 22.55 -2.12
N ARG A 295 -17.70 22.36 -3.17
CA ARG A 295 -18.39 23.44 -3.89
C ARG A 295 -19.42 24.14 -3.02
N ASP A 296 -20.15 23.40 -2.20
CA ASP A 296 -21.11 24.00 -1.29
C ASP A 296 -20.43 24.82 -0.20
N ARG A 297 -19.28 24.35 0.32
CA ARG A 297 -18.48 25.17 1.23
C ARG A 297 -17.91 26.40 0.52
N ALA A 298 -17.47 26.29 -0.74
CA ALA A 298 -17.01 27.43 -1.52
C ALA A 298 -18.07 28.53 -1.65
N LYS A 299 -19.33 28.15 -1.94
CA LYS A 299 -20.47 29.09 -1.99
C LYS A 299 -20.73 29.82 -0.67
N VAL A 300 -20.45 29.18 0.46
CA VAL A 300 -20.60 29.79 1.80
C VAL A 300 -19.49 30.81 2.08
N LEU A 301 -18.33 30.67 1.43
CA LEU A 301 -17.16 31.54 1.60
C LEU A 301 -17.04 32.63 0.52
N ALA A 302 -17.92 32.62 -0.48
CA ALA A 302 -17.98 33.59 -1.58
C ALA A 302 -18.80 34.83 -1.19
#